data_AF-A0A560LKB4-F1
#
_entry.id   AF-A0A560LKB4-F1
#
_cell.length_a   1.000
_cell.length_b   1.000
_cell.length_c   1.000
_cell.angle_alpha   90.00
_cell.angle_beta   90.00
_cell.angle_gamma   90.00
#
_symmetry.space_group_name_H-M   'P 1'
#
loop_
_entity.id
_entity.type
_entity.pdbx_description
1 polymer ?
#
loop_
_entity_poly.entity_id
_entity_poly.type
_entity_poly.pdbx_seq_one_letter_code
_entity_poly.pdbx_strand_id
1 'polypeptide(L)'
;MLELLRLPAAARFALMAIADVIEASADQIGRLERAIVVEAKRDKDMRRLTTIPGVGAITAATIKALVPDPGGFKSARHFAA
;
A
#
# COMPACT_ATOMS: atom_id res chain seq x y z
N MET A 1 27.80 -2.30 6.29
CA MET A 1 28.28 -3.68 6.57
C MET A 1 29.44 -3.75 7.58
N LEU A 2 30.37 -2.78 7.62
CA LEU A 2 31.49 -2.76 8.59
C LEU A 2 31.09 -2.49 10.06
N GLU A 3 29.96 -1.82 10.34
CA GLU A 3 29.53 -1.55 11.72
C GLU A 3 29.04 -2.79 12.49
N LEU A 4 28.48 -3.79 11.79
CA LEU A 4 27.95 -5.02 12.42
C LEU A 4 29.06 -5.96 12.92
N LEU A 5 30.29 -5.79 12.44
CA LEU A 5 31.46 -6.56 12.88
C LEU A 5 31.90 -6.17 14.31
N ARG A 6 31.51 -5.00 14.79
CA ARG A 6 31.81 -4.53 16.16
C ARG A 6 30.80 -5.03 17.20
N LEU A 7 29.74 -5.71 16.77
CA LEU A 7 28.70 -6.21 17.67
C LEU A 7 28.97 -7.66 18.11
N PRO A 8 28.56 -8.04 19.34
CA PRO A 8 28.53 -9.43 19.77
C PRO A 8 27.74 -10.30 18.77
N ALA A 9 28.15 -11.56 18.62
CA ALA A 9 27.58 -12.45 17.61
C ALA A 9 26.05 -12.61 17.72
N ALA A 10 25.53 -12.72 18.95
CA ALA A 10 24.08 -12.83 19.19
C ALA A 10 23.32 -11.57 18.76
N ALA A 11 23.87 -10.37 19.00
CA ALA A 11 23.26 -9.11 18.57
C ALA A 11 23.25 -8.98 17.05
N ARG A 12 24.36 -9.34 16.38
CA ARG A 12 24.42 -9.36 14.92
C ARG A 12 23.41 -10.35 14.32
N PHE A 13 23.29 -11.54 14.89
CA PHE A 13 22.32 -12.54 14.45
C PHE A 13 20.88 -12.01 14.54
N ALA A 14 20.50 -11.45 15.68
CA ALA A 14 19.16 -10.88 15.87
C ALA A 14 18.87 -9.73 14.89
N LEU A 15 19.85 -8.83 14.68
CA LEU A 15 19.70 -7.71 13.73
C LEU A 15 19.58 -8.18 12.29
N MET A 16 20.33 -9.22 11.89
CA MET A 16 20.20 -9.81 10.54
C MET A 16 18.82 -10.42 10.36
N ALA A 17 18.32 -11.19 11.33
CA ALA A 17 16.97 -11.75 11.25
C ALA A 17 15.88 -10.67 11.12
N ILE A 18 16.03 -9.54 11.82
CA ILE A 18 15.11 -8.39 11.67
C ILE A 18 15.24 -7.76 10.28
N ALA A 19 16.45 -7.57 9.77
CA ALA A 19 16.68 -7.04 8.43
C ALA A 19 16.01 -7.92 7.37
N ASP A 20 16.17 -9.24 7.47
CA ASP A 20 15.54 -10.21 6.56
C ASP A 20 14.02 -10.08 6.56
N VAL A 21 13.40 -9.87 7.73
CA VAL A 21 11.95 -9.65 7.85
C VAL A 21 11.52 -8.34 7.20
N ILE A 22 12.31 -7.26 7.37
CA ILE A 22 12.02 -5.96 6.75
C ILE A 22 12.07 -6.08 5.23
N GLU A 23 13.11 -6.71 4.69
CA GLU A 23 13.27 -6.92 3.25
C GLU A 23 12.13 -7.78 2.68
N ALA A 24 11.82 -8.91 3.32
CA ALA A 24 10.72 -9.78 2.90
C ALA A 24 9.36 -9.07 2.94
N SER A 25 9.14 -8.21 3.93
CA SER A 25 7.91 -7.41 4.05
C SER A 25 7.81 -6.35 2.96
N ALA A 26 8.90 -5.64 2.67
CA ALA A 26 8.96 -4.66 1.59
C ALA A 26 8.66 -5.30 0.23
N ASP A 27 9.22 -6.48 -0.03
CA ASP A 27 8.95 -7.26 -1.24
C ASP A 27 7.48 -7.67 -1.35
N GLN A 28 6.88 -8.12 -0.25
CA GLN A 28 5.48 -8.51 -0.21
C GLN A 28 4.56 -7.31 -0.46
N ILE A 29 4.83 -6.16 0.15
CA ILE A 29 4.11 -4.91 -0.10
C ILE A 29 4.19 -4.55 -1.58
N GLY A 30 5.40 -4.56 -2.16
CA GLY A 30 5.57 -4.25 -3.59
C GLY A 30 4.83 -5.22 -4.52
N ARG A 31 4.74 -6.51 -4.16
CA ARG A 31 3.92 -7.48 -4.91
C ARG A 31 2.43 -7.14 -4.85
N LEU A 32 1.91 -6.82 -3.66
CA LEU A 32 0.52 -6.45 -3.46
C LEU A 32 0.16 -5.14 -4.18
N GLU A 33 1.02 -4.13 -4.08
CA GLU A 33 0.83 -2.86 -4.78
C GLU A 33 0.74 -3.04 -6.30
N ARG A 34 1.62 -3.87 -6.88
CA ARG A 34 1.58 -4.21 -8.32
C ARG A 34 0.27 -4.90 -8.69
N ALA A 35 -0.21 -5.84 -7.87
CA ALA A 35 -1.49 -6.51 -8.10
C ALA A 35 -2.66 -5.51 -8.08
N ILE A 36 -2.67 -4.59 -7.11
CA ILE A 36 -3.70 -3.53 -7.01
C ILE A 36 -3.65 -2.61 -8.24
N VAL A 37 -2.46 -2.22 -8.72
CA VAL A 37 -2.33 -1.40 -9.94
C VAL A 37 -2.88 -2.12 -11.17
N VAL A 38 -2.65 -3.42 -11.31
CA VAL A 38 -3.22 -4.22 -12.41
C VAL A 38 -4.74 -4.26 -12.31
N GLU A 39 -5.28 -4.49 -11.12
CA GLU A 39 -6.73 -4.58 -10.91
C GLU A 39 -7.42 -3.23 -11.11
N ALA A 40 -6.81 -2.14 -10.63
CA ALA A 40 -7.30 -0.78 -10.82
C ALA A 40 -7.42 -0.40 -12.31
N LYS A 41 -6.62 -1.01 -13.20
CA LYS A 41 -6.73 -0.81 -14.67
C LYS A 41 -7.88 -1.59 -15.30
N ARG A 42 -8.42 -2.61 -14.64
CA ARG A 42 -9.51 -3.45 -15.13
C ARG A 42 -10.86 -2.99 -14.61
N ASP A 43 -10.88 -2.42 -13.40
CA ASP A 43 -12.09 -1.95 -12.75
C ASP A 43 -12.50 -0.54 -13.20
N LYS A 44 -13.76 -0.39 -13.64
CA LYS A 44 -14.25 0.89 -14.20
C LYS A 44 -14.30 2.02 -13.16
N ASP A 45 -14.64 1.73 -11.91
CA ASP A 45 -14.76 2.76 -10.87
C ASP A 45 -13.39 3.20 -10.40
N MET A 46 -12.47 2.25 -10.17
CA MET A 46 -11.08 2.58 -9.81
C MET A 46 -10.41 3.39 -10.92
N ARG A 47 -10.59 3.02 -12.20
CA ARG A 47 -10.10 3.83 -13.33
C ARG A 47 -10.62 5.26 -13.30
N ARG A 48 -11.92 5.45 -13.05
CA ARG A 48 -12.52 6.79 -12.94
C ARG A 48 -11.96 7.57 -11.75
N LEU A 49 -11.75 6.92 -10.61
CA LEU A 49 -11.13 7.55 -9.44
C LEU A 49 -9.69 7.99 -9.73
N THR A 50 -8.91 7.19 -10.46
CA THR A 50 -7.52 7.53 -10.80
C THR A 50 -7.35 8.72 -11.76
N THR A 51 -8.43 9.23 -12.36
CA THR A 51 -8.36 10.46 -13.16
C THR A 51 -8.39 11.73 -12.30
N ILE A 52 -8.67 11.61 -11.00
CA ILE A 52 -8.66 12.74 -10.06
C ILE A 52 -7.21 13.08 -9.72
N PRO A 53 -6.76 14.35 -9.85
CA PRO A 53 -5.42 14.74 -9.46
C PRO A 53 -5.10 14.34 -8.01
N GLY A 54 -3.97 13.66 -7.81
CA GLY A 54 -3.54 13.15 -6.50
C GLY A 54 -4.14 11.79 -6.08
N VAL A 55 -5.05 11.19 -6.86
CA VAL A 55 -5.63 9.88 -6.58
C VAL A 55 -4.93 8.80 -7.42
N GLY A 56 -4.04 8.04 -6.78
CA GLY A 56 -3.39 6.87 -7.39
C GLY A 56 -4.22 5.58 -7.28
N ALA A 57 -3.74 4.50 -7.89
CA ALA A 57 -4.42 3.20 -7.89
C ALA A 57 -4.68 2.65 -6.47
N ILE A 58 -3.74 2.85 -5.55
CA ILE A 58 -3.88 2.43 -4.14
C ILE A 58 -5.01 3.22 -3.48
N THR A 59 -5.01 4.55 -3.60
CA THR A 59 -6.08 5.41 -3.06
C THR A 59 -7.44 5.07 -3.67
N ALA A 60 -7.50 4.83 -4.98
CA ALA A 60 -8.72 4.43 -5.67
C ALA A 60 -9.27 3.08 -5.15
N ALA A 61 -8.39 2.10 -4.94
CA ALA A 61 -8.76 0.81 -4.36
C ALA A 61 -9.25 0.96 -2.92
N THR A 62 -8.60 1.79 -2.11
CA THR A 62 -9.03 2.10 -0.74
C THR A 62 -10.41 2.74 -0.71
N ILE A 63 -10.67 3.76 -1.55
CA ILE A 63 -11.98 4.40 -1.65
C ILE A 63 -13.04 3.34 -2.02
N LYS A 64 -12.78 2.53 -3.05
CA LYS A 64 -13.73 1.48 -3.47
C LYS A 64 -13.99 0.45 -2.37
N ALA A 65 -12.97 0.08 -1.60
CA ALA A 65 -13.10 -0.90 -0.51
C ALA A 65 -13.86 -0.34 0.70
N LEU A 66 -13.64 0.93 1.06
CA LEU A 66 -14.25 1.57 2.23
C LEU A 66 -15.61 2.21 1.93
N VAL A 67 -15.94 2.41 0.65
CA VAL A 67 -17.16 3.10 0.21
C VAL A 67 -17.95 2.19 -0.75
N PRO A 68 -18.59 1.14 -0.21
CA PRO A 68 -19.33 0.18 -1.04
C PRO A 68 -20.59 0.79 -1.67
N ASP A 69 -21.16 1.85 -1.07
CA ASP A 69 -22.29 2.60 -1.64
C ASP A 69 -22.05 4.13 -1.59
N PRO A 70 -21.49 4.72 -2.67
CA PRO A 70 -21.35 6.17 -2.78
C PRO A 70 -22.69 6.93 -2.84
N GLY A 71 -23.79 6.25 -3.18
CA GLY A 71 -25.14 6.84 -3.26
C GLY A 71 -25.74 7.15 -1.89
N GLY A 72 -25.20 6.55 -0.81
CA GLY A 72 -25.61 6.81 0.57
C GLY A 72 -25.29 8.23 1.07
N PHE A 73 -24.47 9.00 0.34
CA PHE A 73 -24.11 10.37 0.70
C PHE A 73 -25.01 11.39 0.00
N LYS A 74 -25.48 12.40 0.75
CA LYS A 74 -26.35 13.47 0.21
C LYS A 74 -25.72 14.25 -0.94
N SER A 75 -24.39 14.37 -0.96
CA SER A 75 -23.64 14.95 -2.08
C SER A 75 -22.16 14.58 -1.98
N ALA A 76 -21.39 14.81 -3.05
CA ALA A 76 -19.94 14.64 -3.05
C ALA A 76 -19.23 15.46 -1.96
N ARG A 77 -19.78 16.61 -1.56
CA ARG A 77 -19.25 17.40 -0.44
C ARG A 77 -19.44 16.70 0.91
N HIS A 78 -20.57 16.03 1.12
CA HIS A 78 -20.81 15.25 2.33
C HIS A 78 -19.94 13.98 2.37
N PHE A 79 -19.57 13.46 1.21
CA PHE A 79 -18.62 12.35 1.11
C PHE A 79 -17.19 12.76 1.50
N ALA A 80 -16.78 14.00 1.22
CA ALA A 80 -15.42 14.48 1.43
C ALA A 80 -15.15 15.17 2.78
N ALA A 81 -16.20 15.38 3.59
CA ALA A 81 -16.12 16.02 4.90
C ALA A 81 -15.85 14.99 6.01
#